data_AF-A0A8J5H706-F1
#
_entry.id   AF-A0A8J5H706-F1
#
_cell.length_a   1.000
_cell.length_b   1.000
_cell.length_c   1.000
_cell.angle_alpha   90.00
_cell.angle_beta   90.00
_cell.angle_gamma   90.00
#
_symmetry.space_group_name_H-M   'P 1'
#
loop_
_entity.id
_entity.type
_entity.pdbx_description
1 polymer ?
#
loop_
_entity_poly.entity_id
_entity_poly.type
_entity_poly.pdbx_seq_one_letter_code
_entity_poly.pdbx_strand_id
1 'polypeptide(L)'
;MCDFSIVVSGDLLRSIFERLPPSDLARSACVCRLWRDFASDREMKEKIFRSTWKVRRVLGEPSSSAFWRHPSLDRFAISHRLSRGDSVAGLALRYGVQVMDIKRLNNMMSEHGIYSRERLLIPINKLSLLIDSTCYIELDEHSKREVAVLYLEGGPDGKSTQTMNNTIYIKARRKILNSVKRSMQVDDGTAEYYLSTSDGDPRAAMLQLSEDLRWEQQNRPHLFR
;
A
#
# COMPACT_ATOMS: atom_id res chain seq x y z
N MET A 1 -34.23 -21.01 -32.22
CA MET A 1 -34.00 -19.60 -31.85
C MET A 1 -34.87 -19.31 -30.65
N CYS A 2 -34.30 -19.29 -29.44
CA CYS A 2 -35.07 -18.92 -28.26
C CYS A 2 -34.98 -17.40 -28.08
N ASP A 3 -36.10 -16.73 -28.28
CA ASP A 3 -36.30 -15.32 -27.97
C ASP A 3 -36.21 -15.12 -26.45
N PHE A 4 -35.00 -14.87 -25.96
CA PHE A 4 -34.72 -14.40 -24.60
C PHE A 4 -35.03 -12.90 -24.42
N SER A 5 -35.92 -12.35 -25.26
CA SER A 5 -36.28 -10.93 -25.31
C SER A 5 -37.26 -10.51 -24.22
N ILE A 6 -37.74 -11.45 -23.39
CA ILE A 6 -38.74 -11.22 -22.36
C ILE A 6 -38.21 -11.79 -21.02
N VAL A 7 -38.22 -10.98 -19.95
CA VAL A 7 -37.98 -11.30 -18.51
C VAL A 7 -36.56 -11.28 -17.92
N VAL A 8 -35.56 -10.65 -18.55
CA VAL A 8 -34.48 -10.08 -17.73
C VAL A 8 -34.42 -8.60 -17.97
N SER A 9 -35.22 -7.85 -17.22
CA SER A 9 -35.01 -6.41 -17.02
C SER A 9 -33.52 -6.21 -16.79
N GLY A 10 -32.85 -5.32 -17.52
CA GLY A 10 -31.39 -5.13 -17.41
C GLY A 10 -30.94 -4.95 -15.95
N ASP A 11 -31.81 -4.38 -15.12
CA ASP A 11 -31.64 -4.21 -13.68
C ASP A 11 -31.56 -5.53 -12.89
N LEU A 12 -32.32 -6.57 -13.29
CA LEU A 12 -32.25 -7.89 -12.68
C LEU A 12 -30.91 -8.57 -12.98
N LEU A 13 -30.46 -8.52 -14.24
CA LEU A 13 -29.17 -9.10 -14.62
C LEU A 13 -28.03 -8.38 -13.88
N ARG A 14 -28.09 -7.05 -13.84
CA ARG A 14 -27.14 -6.22 -13.09
C ARG A 14 -27.13 -6.60 -11.61
N SER A 15 -28.29 -6.78 -10.98
CA SER A 15 -28.40 -7.20 -9.58
C SER A 15 -27.83 -8.60 -9.31
N ILE A 16 -27.96 -9.54 -10.26
CA ILE A 16 -27.36 -10.87 -10.16
C ILE A 16 -25.83 -10.77 -10.25
N PHE A 17 -25.34 -10.06 -11.26
CA PHE A 17 -23.90 -9.93 -11.50
C PHE A 17 -23.15 -9.21 -10.39
N GLU A 18 -23.79 -8.22 -9.75
CA GLU A 18 -23.23 -7.53 -8.59
C GLU A 18 -22.96 -8.44 -7.37
N ARG A 19 -23.59 -9.62 -7.33
CA ARG A 19 -23.40 -10.61 -6.25
C ARG A 19 -22.37 -11.68 -6.61
N LEU A 20 -21.92 -11.73 -7.86
CA LEU A 20 -20.93 -12.71 -8.29
C LEU A 20 -19.52 -12.27 -7.89
N PRO A 21 -18.64 -13.21 -7.53
CA PRO A 21 -17.22 -12.91 -7.39
C PRO A 21 -16.63 -12.49 -8.74
N PRO A 22 -15.59 -11.64 -8.78
CA PRO A 22 -15.04 -11.13 -10.05
C PRO A 22 -14.60 -12.19 -11.05
N SER A 23 -14.15 -13.36 -10.57
CA SER A 23 -13.79 -14.49 -11.43
C SER A 23 -14.99 -15.06 -12.19
N ASP A 24 -16.16 -15.12 -11.55
CA ASP A 24 -17.36 -15.68 -12.14
C ASP A 24 -18.06 -14.66 -13.03
N LEU A 25 -18.01 -13.37 -12.67
CA LEU A 25 -18.40 -12.29 -13.59
C LEU A 25 -17.57 -12.33 -14.88
N ALA A 26 -16.25 -12.52 -14.77
CA ALA A 26 -15.40 -12.61 -15.95
C ALA A 26 -15.75 -13.80 -16.84
N ARG A 27 -16.17 -14.94 -16.25
CA ARG A 27 -16.63 -16.12 -16.99
C ARG A 27 -18.00 -15.89 -17.63
N SER A 28 -18.92 -15.20 -16.95
CA SER A 28 -20.27 -14.95 -17.47
C SER A 28 -20.26 -14.18 -18.81
N ALA A 29 -19.22 -13.40 -19.07
CA ALA A 29 -19.01 -12.69 -20.33
C ALA A 29 -18.91 -13.60 -21.59
N CYS A 30 -18.73 -14.91 -21.43
CA CYS A 30 -18.70 -15.85 -22.57
C CYS A 30 -20.09 -16.36 -23.00
N VAL A 31 -21.14 -16.13 -22.21
CA VAL A 31 -22.46 -16.73 -22.43
C VAL A 31 -23.17 -16.13 -23.64
N CYS A 32 -23.30 -14.80 -23.70
CA CYS A 32 -23.89 -14.09 -24.84
C CYS A 32 -23.41 -12.63 -24.90
N ARG A 33 -23.75 -11.90 -25.97
CA ARG A 33 -23.35 -10.48 -26.13
C ARG A 33 -23.88 -9.60 -25.00
N LEU A 34 -25.15 -9.75 -24.64
CA LEU A 34 -25.76 -9.00 -23.54
C LEU A 34 -24.98 -9.20 -22.22
N TRP A 35 -24.69 -10.45 -21.86
CA TRP A 35 -23.91 -10.77 -20.65
C TRP A 35 -22.50 -10.20 -20.72
N ARG A 36 -21.86 -10.24 -21.90
CA ARG A 36 -20.55 -9.63 -22.11
C ARG A 36 -20.59 -8.12 -21.91
N ASP A 37 -21.62 -7.43 -22.38
CA ASP A 37 -21.73 -5.98 -22.27
C ASP A 37 -21.87 -5.58 -20.80
N PHE A 38 -22.74 -6.26 -20.05
CA PHE A 38 -22.87 -6.06 -18.60
C PHE A 38 -21.61 -6.45 -17.83
N ALA A 39 -21.03 -7.62 -18.10
CA ALA A 39 -19.81 -8.07 -17.43
C ALA A 39 -18.57 -7.24 -17.81
N SER A 40 -18.63 -6.49 -18.92
CA SER A 40 -17.59 -5.57 -19.35
C SER A 40 -17.75 -4.17 -18.77
N ASP A 41 -18.95 -3.84 -18.26
CA ASP A 41 -19.28 -2.57 -17.62
C ASP A 41 -18.29 -2.25 -16.49
N ARG A 42 -17.78 -1.02 -16.54
CA ARG A 42 -16.77 -0.54 -15.61
C ARG A 42 -17.36 -0.32 -14.23
N GLU A 43 -18.51 0.34 -14.15
CA GLU A 43 -19.14 0.66 -12.86
C GLU A 43 -19.43 -0.63 -12.08
N MET A 44 -19.88 -1.67 -12.79
CA MET A 44 -20.10 -3.00 -12.22
C MET A 44 -18.81 -3.61 -11.68
N LYS A 45 -17.73 -3.64 -12.47
CA LYS A 45 -16.43 -4.18 -12.04
C LYS A 45 -15.88 -3.44 -10.82
N GLU A 46 -15.93 -2.12 -10.85
CA GLU A 46 -15.48 -1.28 -9.73
C GLU A 46 -16.32 -1.53 -8.47
N LYS A 47 -17.65 -1.64 -8.60
CA LYS A 47 -18.55 -1.92 -7.48
C LYS A 47 -18.28 -3.29 -6.85
N ILE A 48 -18.08 -4.33 -7.67
CA ILE A 48 -17.76 -5.67 -7.18
C ILE A 48 -16.37 -5.68 -6.55
N PHE A 49 -15.40 -5.01 -7.16
CA PHE A 49 -14.05 -4.90 -6.58
C PHE A 49 -14.09 -4.21 -5.21
N ARG A 50 -14.79 -3.07 -5.09
CA ARG A 50 -14.95 -2.33 -3.83
C ARG A 50 -15.62 -3.16 -2.75
N SER A 51 -16.71 -3.86 -3.08
CA SER A 51 -17.43 -4.70 -2.13
C SER A 51 -16.63 -5.93 -1.70
N THR A 52 -15.88 -6.55 -2.63
CA THR A 52 -15.01 -7.70 -2.35
C THR A 52 -13.91 -7.35 -1.35
N TRP A 53 -13.24 -6.21 -1.54
CA TRP A 53 -12.09 -5.81 -0.73
C TRP A 53 -12.43 -4.81 0.38
N LYS A 54 -13.69 -4.40 0.49
CA LYS A 54 -14.20 -3.37 1.41
C LYS A 54 -13.45 -2.03 1.28
N VAL A 55 -13.01 -1.72 0.07
CA VAL A 55 -12.30 -0.47 -0.27
C VAL A 55 -13.34 0.63 -0.48
N ARG A 56 -13.10 1.80 0.11
CA ARG A 56 -14.03 2.94 0.02
C ARG A 56 -14.12 3.47 -1.39
N ARG A 57 -12.99 3.68 -2.05
CA ARG A 57 -12.91 4.29 -3.39
C ARG A 57 -11.79 3.68 -4.21
N VAL A 58 -12.06 3.49 -5.49
CA VAL A 58 -11.08 3.10 -6.51
C VAL A 58 -10.93 4.27 -7.46
N LEU A 59 -9.71 4.68 -7.74
CA LEU A 59 -9.38 5.77 -8.65
C LEU A 59 -8.42 5.24 -9.72
N GLY A 60 -8.40 5.88 -10.89
CA GLY A 60 -7.58 5.44 -12.02
C GLY A 60 -8.27 4.39 -12.89
N GLU A 61 -7.70 4.16 -14.07
CA GLU A 61 -8.20 3.22 -15.06
C GLU A 61 -7.11 2.20 -15.40
N PRO A 62 -7.37 0.89 -15.25
CA PRO A 62 -6.44 -0.10 -15.75
C PRO A 62 -6.40 -0.04 -17.27
N SER A 63 -5.19 -0.15 -17.81
CA SER A 63 -4.95 -0.32 -19.24
C SER A 63 -5.50 -1.64 -19.77
N SER A 64 -5.67 -2.67 -18.92
CA SER A 64 -6.19 -3.98 -19.29
C SER A 64 -7.40 -4.41 -18.48
N SER A 65 -8.43 -4.93 -19.16
CA SER A 65 -9.57 -5.59 -18.51
C SER A 65 -9.18 -6.83 -17.68
N ALA A 66 -7.98 -7.38 -17.90
CA ALA A 66 -7.45 -8.51 -17.14
C ALA A 66 -7.26 -8.19 -15.66
N PHE A 67 -7.03 -6.92 -15.31
CA PHE A 67 -6.89 -6.46 -13.93
C PHE A 67 -8.05 -6.92 -13.04
N TRP A 68 -9.27 -6.79 -13.55
CA TRP A 68 -10.51 -7.10 -12.82
C TRP A 68 -10.80 -8.59 -12.67
N ARG A 69 -10.20 -9.46 -13.50
CA ARG A 69 -10.56 -10.89 -13.58
C ARG A 69 -10.03 -11.70 -12.41
N HIS A 70 -8.91 -11.29 -11.84
CA HIS A 70 -8.20 -12.01 -10.79
C HIS A 70 -7.99 -11.08 -9.59
N PRO A 71 -9.00 -10.89 -8.75
CA PRO A 71 -8.86 -10.13 -7.53
C PRO A 71 -8.01 -10.96 -6.56
N SER A 72 -6.74 -10.62 -6.44
CA SER A 72 -5.84 -11.25 -5.49
C SER A 72 -5.07 -10.17 -4.73
N LEU A 73 -4.70 -10.47 -3.49
CA LEU A 73 -4.10 -9.49 -2.59
C LEU A 73 -2.74 -8.98 -3.09
N ASP A 74 -2.04 -9.79 -3.88
CA ASP A 74 -0.79 -9.45 -4.56
C ASP A 74 -0.92 -8.34 -5.61
N ARG A 75 -2.16 -8.02 -6.04
CA ARG A 75 -2.42 -6.83 -6.87
C ARG A 75 -2.41 -5.54 -6.07
N PHE A 76 -2.47 -5.61 -4.75
CA PHE A 76 -2.42 -4.44 -3.90
C PHE A 76 -1.01 -4.21 -3.38
N ALA A 77 -0.60 -2.95 -3.39
CA ALA A 77 0.66 -2.52 -2.82
C ALA A 77 0.52 -1.18 -2.12
N ILE A 78 1.35 -0.94 -1.12
CA ILE A 78 1.54 0.39 -0.55
C ILE A 78 2.65 1.08 -1.34
N SER A 79 2.41 2.30 -1.81
CA SER A 79 3.46 3.12 -2.40
C SER A 79 4.23 3.83 -1.29
N HIS A 80 5.49 3.46 -1.11
CA HIS A 80 6.44 4.13 -0.21
C HIS A 80 7.38 5.02 -1.03
N ARG A 81 7.38 6.33 -0.76
CA ARG A 81 8.33 7.26 -1.39
C ARG A 81 9.70 7.10 -0.72
N LEU A 82 10.73 6.93 -1.52
CA LEU A 82 12.08 6.71 -1.01
C LEU A 82 12.68 8.01 -0.48
N SER A 83 13.22 7.92 0.73
CA SER A 83 13.97 8.97 1.41
C SER A 83 15.45 8.62 1.50
N ARG A 84 16.32 9.63 1.72
CA ARG A 84 17.75 9.40 1.95
C ARG A 84 17.94 8.53 3.19
N GLY A 85 18.60 7.39 3.02
CA GLY A 85 18.81 6.40 4.09
C GLY A 85 17.88 5.18 4.02
N ASP A 86 16.85 5.21 3.18
CA ASP A 86 15.99 4.04 2.97
C ASP A 86 16.78 2.86 2.40
N SER A 87 16.49 1.68 2.93
CA SER A 87 17.00 0.40 2.44
C SER A 87 15.85 -0.59 2.32
N VAL A 88 15.94 -1.53 1.38
CA VAL A 88 14.90 -2.55 1.21
C VAL A 88 14.68 -3.35 2.50
N ALA A 89 15.76 -3.66 3.22
CA ALA A 89 15.71 -4.33 4.52
C ALA A 89 15.04 -3.46 5.60
N GLY A 90 15.36 -2.17 5.67
CA GLY A 90 14.73 -1.23 6.60
C GLY A 90 13.23 -1.10 6.36
N LEU A 91 12.82 -0.99 5.09
CA LEU A 91 11.41 -0.93 4.70
C LEU A 91 10.69 -2.26 4.99
N ALA A 92 11.32 -3.40 4.71
CA ALA A 92 10.76 -4.71 5.06
C ALA A 92 10.44 -4.82 6.55
N LEU A 93 11.35 -4.34 7.41
CA LEU A 93 11.14 -4.27 8.85
C LEU A 93 10.02 -3.29 9.23
N ARG A 94 10.03 -2.07 8.64
CA ARG A 94 9.03 -1.01 8.89
C ARG A 94 7.61 -1.49 8.61
N TYR A 95 7.42 -2.19 7.49
CA TYR A 95 6.11 -2.67 7.04
C TYR A 95 5.78 -4.09 7.52
N GLY A 96 6.75 -4.82 8.09
CA GLY A 96 6.56 -6.20 8.55
C GLY A 96 6.31 -7.16 7.39
N VAL A 97 7.08 -7.02 6.31
CA VAL A 97 7.04 -7.87 5.10
C VAL A 97 8.41 -8.47 4.84
N GLN A 98 8.52 -9.43 3.93
CA GLN A 98 9.81 -10.02 3.57
C GLN A 98 10.53 -9.17 2.51
N VAL A 99 11.85 -9.05 2.63
CA VAL A 99 12.71 -8.37 1.65
C VAL A 99 12.52 -8.95 0.25
N MET A 100 12.40 -10.29 0.15
CA MET A 100 12.22 -10.99 -1.11
C MET A 100 10.89 -10.65 -1.78
N ASP A 101 9.82 -10.42 -1.01
CA ASP A 101 8.53 -10.04 -1.57
C ASP A 101 8.56 -8.61 -2.13
N ILE A 102 9.22 -7.68 -1.46
CA ILE A 102 9.44 -6.32 -2.00
C ILE A 102 10.24 -6.40 -3.30
N LYS A 103 11.36 -7.14 -3.31
CA LYS A 103 12.19 -7.28 -4.51
C LYS A 103 11.40 -7.88 -5.68
N ARG A 104 10.65 -8.95 -5.43
CA ARG A 104 9.82 -9.63 -6.44
C ARG A 104 8.73 -8.72 -7.00
N LEU A 105 8.04 -7.97 -6.13
CA LEU A 105 6.99 -7.05 -6.55
C LEU A 105 7.54 -5.92 -7.44
N ASN A 106 8.71 -5.39 -7.10
CA ASN A 106 9.36 -4.29 -7.81
C ASN A 106 10.24 -4.73 -8.99
N ASN A 107 10.32 -6.02 -9.29
CA ASN A 107 11.22 -6.61 -10.28
C ASN A 107 12.69 -6.21 -10.06
N MET A 108 13.15 -6.27 -8.80
CA MET A 108 14.52 -5.96 -8.42
C MET A 108 15.35 -7.23 -8.29
N MET A 109 16.47 -7.30 -9.02
CA MET A 109 17.43 -8.40 -8.92
C MET A 109 18.50 -8.16 -7.82
N SER A 110 18.80 -6.89 -7.50
CA SER A 110 19.78 -6.50 -6.49
C SER A 110 19.22 -5.46 -5.53
N GLU A 111 19.82 -5.30 -4.34
CA GLU A 111 19.44 -4.24 -3.40
C GLU A 111 19.76 -2.84 -3.94
N HIS A 112 20.82 -2.70 -4.74
CA HIS A 112 21.23 -1.42 -5.31
C HIS A 112 20.18 -0.82 -6.27
N GLY A 113 19.23 -1.62 -6.75
CA GLY A 113 18.12 -1.12 -7.59
C GLY A 113 17.20 -0.12 -6.89
N ILE A 114 17.32 0.06 -5.58
CA ILE A 114 16.58 1.08 -4.81
C ILE A 114 17.00 2.50 -5.20
N TYR A 115 18.28 2.73 -5.51
CA TYR A 115 18.82 4.07 -5.72
C TYR A 115 18.42 4.72 -7.05
N SER A 116 17.88 3.92 -7.97
CA SER A 116 17.42 4.39 -9.29
C SER A 116 15.90 4.66 -9.32
N ARG A 117 15.23 4.69 -8.17
CA ARG A 117 13.78 4.79 -8.05
C ARG A 117 13.38 5.92 -7.11
N GLU A 118 12.23 6.51 -7.37
CA GLU A 118 11.63 7.51 -6.48
C GLU A 118 10.72 6.89 -5.42
N ARG A 119 10.16 5.72 -5.72
CA ARG A 119 9.26 4.98 -4.83
C ARG A 119 9.46 3.47 -4.96
N LEU A 120 9.04 2.74 -3.93
CA LEU A 120 8.91 1.29 -3.95
C LEU A 120 7.49 0.86 -3.61
N LEU A 121 7.05 -0.19 -4.29
CA LEU A 121 5.81 -0.89 -3.98
C LEU A 121 6.04 -1.89 -2.86
N ILE A 122 5.31 -1.75 -1.77
CA ILE A 122 5.40 -2.66 -0.62
C ILE A 122 4.18 -3.60 -0.65
N PRO A 123 4.38 -4.93 -0.63
CA PRO A 123 3.27 -5.88 -0.70
C PRO A 123 2.37 -5.78 0.53
N ILE A 124 1.07 -5.93 0.33
CA ILE A 124 0.10 -5.97 1.43
C ILE A 124 -0.11 -7.42 1.86
N ASN A 125 0.17 -7.73 3.13
CA ASN A 125 -0.09 -9.06 3.71
C ASN A 125 -1.32 -9.10 4.63
N LYS A 126 -2.00 -7.97 4.81
CA LYS A 126 -3.14 -7.83 5.74
C LYS A 126 -4.30 -7.11 5.07
N LEU A 127 -5.43 -7.81 4.96
CA LEU A 127 -6.68 -7.29 4.38
C LEU A 127 -7.23 -6.07 5.10
N SER A 128 -6.97 -5.97 6.41
CA SER A 128 -7.37 -4.84 7.24
C SER A 128 -6.81 -3.49 6.77
N LEU A 129 -5.72 -3.47 5.99
CA LEU A 129 -5.18 -2.23 5.42
C LEU A 129 -6.04 -1.72 4.24
N LEU A 130 -6.88 -2.58 3.65
CA LEU A 130 -7.75 -2.24 2.51
C LEU A 130 -9.12 -1.72 2.94
N ILE A 131 -9.54 -2.05 4.16
CA ILE A 131 -10.86 -1.66 4.66
C ILE A 131 -10.94 -0.14 4.73
N ASP A 132 -11.99 0.43 4.12
CA ASP A 132 -12.25 1.87 4.06
C ASP A 132 -11.15 2.70 3.37
N SER A 133 -10.24 2.04 2.65
CA SER A 133 -9.13 2.72 2.00
C SER A 133 -9.52 3.29 0.63
N THR A 134 -8.68 4.20 0.11
CA THR A 134 -8.74 4.63 -1.29
C THR A 134 -7.56 4.00 -2.00
N CYS A 135 -7.82 3.27 -3.09
CA CYS A 135 -6.76 2.72 -3.93
C CYS A 135 -6.74 3.38 -5.30
N TYR A 136 -5.55 3.46 -5.88
CA TYR A 136 -5.27 4.03 -7.19
C TYR A 136 -4.78 2.91 -8.10
N ILE A 137 -5.48 2.67 -9.21
CA ILE A 137 -5.07 1.72 -10.21
C ILE A 137 -4.06 2.41 -11.12
N GLU A 138 -2.81 1.96 -11.05
CA GLU A 138 -1.70 2.54 -11.77
C GLU A 138 -0.85 1.45 -12.43
N LEU A 139 -0.25 1.78 -13.57
CA LEU A 139 0.79 0.98 -14.19
C LEU A 139 2.14 1.46 -13.66
N ASP A 140 2.81 0.63 -12.87
CA ASP A 140 4.11 1.00 -12.32
C ASP A 140 5.21 0.95 -13.39
N GLU A 141 5.99 2.03 -13.48
CA GLU A 141 6.95 2.23 -14.55
C GLU A 141 8.11 1.23 -14.53
N HIS A 142 8.52 0.79 -13.35
CA HIS A 142 9.70 -0.06 -13.21
C HIS A 142 9.36 -1.55 -13.20
N SER A 143 8.28 -1.95 -12.53
CA SER A 143 7.82 -3.34 -12.50
C SER A 143 7.01 -3.72 -13.74
N LYS A 144 6.52 -2.73 -14.52
CA LYS A 144 5.66 -2.92 -15.70
C LYS A 144 4.38 -3.71 -15.37
N ARG A 145 3.83 -3.48 -14.19
CA ARG A 145 2.64 -4.18 -13.67
C ARG A 145 1.55 -3.20 -13.29
N GLU A 146 0.31 -3.58 -13.55
CA GLU A 146 -0.87 -2.88 -13.04
C GLU A 146 -1.11 -3.29 -11.59
N VAL A 147 -1.15 -2.30 -10.71
CA VAL A 147 -1.24 -2.49 -9.26
C VAL A 147 -2.28 -1.53 -8.69
N ALA A 148 -3.08 -2.00 -7.75
CA ALA A 148 -3.90 -1.15 -6.89
C ALA A 148 -3.03 -0.60 -5.76
N VAL A 149 -2.60 0.64 -5.92
CA VAL A 149 -1.69 1.32 -5.01
C VAL A 149 -2.46 2.03 -3.89
N LEU A 150 -1.99 1.86 -2.67
CA LEU A 150 -2.41 2.61 -1.49
C LEU A 150 -1.33 3.62 -1.13
N TYR A 151 -1.71 4.86 -0.96
CA TYR A 151 -0.85 5.92 -0.47
C TYR A 151 -1.16 6.16 1.01
N LEU A 152 -0.19 5.97 1.89
CA LEU A 152 -0.36 6.20 3.33
C LEU A 152 -0.19 7.67 3.71
N GLU A 153 0.53 8.44 2.89
CA GLU A 153 0.93 9.83 3.18
C GLU A 153 0.31 10.84 2.21
N GLY A 154 -0.97 10.66 1.87
CA GLY A 154 -1.74 11.56 0.98
C GLY A 154 -2.11 10.91 -0.34
N GLY A 155 -2.39 11.73 -1.37
CA GLY A 155 -2.60 11.25 -2.74
C GLY A 155 -1.30 11.11 -3.54
N PRO A 156 -1.36 10.67 -4.81
CA PRO A 156 -0.19 10.58 -5.70
C PRO A 156 0.56 11.92 -5.85
N ASP A 157 -0.14 13.06 -5.73
CA ASP A 157 0.44 14.41 -5.78
C ASP A 157 1.06 14.88 -4.45
N GLY A 158 1.11 14.05 -3.41
CA GLY A 158 1.63 14.41 -2.09
C GLY A 158 0.77 15.41 -1.30
N LYS A 159 -0.40 15.81 -1.83
CA LYS A 159 -1.38 16.61 -1.10
C LYS A 159 -2.10 15.73 -0.09
N SER A 160 -1.94 16.05 1.20
CA SER A 160 -2.55 15.34 2.31
C SER A 160 -4.07 15.49 2.26
N THR A 161 -4.75 14.48 1.73
CA THR A 161 -6.18 14.30 1.98
C THR A 161 -6.29 13.44 3.23
N GLN A 162 -6.91 14.02 4.26
CA GLN A 162 -6.89 13.51 5.63
C GLN A 162 -7.26 12.02 5.77
N THR A 163 -6.45 11.38 6.62
CA THR A 163 -6.77 10.28 7.55
C THR A 163 -6.85 8.86 6.99
N MET A 164 -5.85 8.05 7.35
CA MET A 164 -6.09 6.65 7.73
C MET A 164 -5.56 6.34 9.13
N ASN A 165 -6.51 6.18 10.06
CA ASN A 165 -6.34 5.57 11.37
C ASN A 165 -6.01 4.08 11.21
N ASN A 166 -4.82 3.76 10.73
CA ASN A 166 -4.44 2.36 10.57
C ASN A 166 -3.83 1.85 11.88
N THR A 167 -4.68 1.32 12.77
CA THR A 167 -4.32 0.76 14.08
C THR A 167 -3.18 -0.26 14.00
N ILE A 168 -2.97 -0.86 12.83
CA ILE A 168 -1.93 -1.84 12.54
C ILE A 168 -0.60 -1.17 12.21
N TYR A 169 -0.60 -0.09 11.44
CA TYR A 169 0.58 0.78 11.27
C TYR A 169 1.00 1.36 12.61
N ILE A 170 0.02 1.81 13.42
CA ILE A 170 0.26 2.29 14.80
C ILE A 170 0.88 1.17 15.65
N LYS A 171 0.37 -0.07 15.57
CA LYS A 171 0.95 -1.22 16.32
C LYS A 171 2.36 -1.60 15.85
N ALA A 172 2.63 -1.59 14.54
CA ALA A 172 3.95 -1.88 13.99
C ALA A 172 4.95 -0.77 14.37
N ARG A 173 4.57 0.50 14.20
CA ARG A 173 5.33 1.66 14.68
C ARG A 173 5.60 1.59 16.16
N ARG A 174 4.61 1.19 16.98
CA ARG A 174 4.79 1.04 18.42
C ARG A 174 5.79 -0.04 18.79
N LYS A 175 5.92 -1.12 18.01
CA LYS A 175 6.98 -2.12 18.24
C LYS A 175 8.37 -1.55 17.95
N ILE A 176 8.52 -0.81 16.84
CA ILE A 176 9.77 -0.13 16.48
C ILE A 176 10.12 0.90 17.56
N LEU A 177 9.15 1.75 17.94
CA LEU A 177 9.27 2.72 19.02
C LEU A 177 9.76 2.06 20.32
N ASN A 178 9.11 0.98 20.75
CA ASN A 178 9.49 0.27 21.97
C ASN A 178 10.90 -0.33 21.89
N SER A 179 11.32 -0.79 20.71
CA SER A 179 12.67 -1.31 20.51
C SER A 179 13.71 -0.20 20.59
N VAL A 180 13.43 0.93 19.92
CA VAL A 180 14.29 2.12 19.87
C VAL A 180 14.43 2.74 21.26
N LYS A 181 13.31 2.94 21.96
CA LYS A 181 13.27 3.39 23.37
C LYS A 181 14.18 2.54 24.26
N ARG A 182 14.06 1.21 24.18
CA ARG A 182 14.90 0.30 24.98
C ARG A 182 16.38 0.37 24.60
N SER A 183 16.67 0.52 23.32
CA SER A 183 18.05 0.56 22.83
C SER A 183 18.75 1.89 23.14
N MET A 184 18.01 3.00 23.06
CA MET A 184 18.52 4.36 23.34
C MET A 184 18.44 4.73 24.83
N GLN A 185 17.68 3.97 25.63
CA GLN A 185 17.41 4.25 27.04
C GLN A 185 16.81 5.65 27.28
N VAL A 186 15.94 6.09 26.36
CA VAL A 186 15.25 7.38 26.42
C VAL A 186 13.77 7.22 26.79
N ASP A 187 13.09 8.32 27.10
CA ASP A 187 11.64 8.34 27.31
C ASP A 187 10.87 8.21 25.98
N ASP A 188 9.54 8.04 26.08
CA ASP A 188 8.67 7.87 24.91
C ASP A 188 8.67 9.10 24.00
N GLY A 189 8.70 10.32 24.57
CA GLY A 189 8.68 11.56 23.80
C GLY A 189 9.96 11.76 23.00
N THR A 190 11.11 11.49 23.62
CA THR A 190 12.41 11.55 22.94
C THR A 190 12.53 10.49 21.85
N ALA A 191 12.08 9.25 22.11
CA ALA A 191 12.07 8.20 21.09
C ALA A 191 11.15 8.56 19.90
N GLU A 192 9.97 9.13 20.16
CA GLU A 192 9.06 9.61 19.11
C GLU A 192 9.65 10.76 18.30
N TYR A 193 10.35 11.70 18.95
CA TYR A 193 10.99 12.82 18.28
C TYR A 193 12.05 12.34 17.28
N TYR A 194 13.00 11.50 17.70
CA TYR A 194 14.05 11.03 16.80
C TYR A 194 13.48 10.11 15.71
N LEU A 195 12.48 9.27 16.01
CA LEU A 195 11.82 8.45 15.00
C LEU A 195 10.95 9.26 14.03
N SER A 196 10.34 10.38 14.45
CA SER A 196 9.60 11.23 13.53
C SER A 196 10.54 12.00 12.61
N THR A 197 11.65 12.48 13.14
CA THR A 197 12.71 13.18 12.40
C THR A 197 13.42 12.25 11.41
N SER A 198 13.55 10.96 11.74
CA SER A 198 14.18 9.94 10.87
C SER A 198 13.20 9.18 9.96
N ASP A 199 11.98 9.67 9.77
CA ASP A 199 10.91 8.99 9.04
C ASP A 199 10.70 7.51 9.46
N GLY A 200 10.90 7.21 10.74
CA GLY A 200 10.67 5.88 11.31
C GLY A 200 11.80 4.88 11.10
N ASP A 201 12.97 5.28 10.60
CA ASP A 201 14.16 4.41 10.61
C ASP A 201 14.79 4.38 12.02
N PRO A 202 14.80 3.21 12.70
CA PRO A 202 15.39 3.08 14.03
C PRO A 202 16.91 3.31 14.04
N ARG A 203 17.64 2.99 12.96
CA ARG A 203 19.10 3.15 12.93
C ARG A 203 19.50 4.61 12.79
N ALA A 204 18.87 5.33 11.87
CA ALA A 204 19.06 6.77 11.73
C ALA A 204 18.69 7.52 13.02
N ALA A 205 17.59 7.14 13.69
CA ALA A 205 17.20 7.73 14.98
C ALA A 205 18.29 7.53 16.06
N MET A 206 18.82 6.31 16.18
CA MET A 206 19.89 6.03 17.14
C MET A 206 21.20 6.76 16.80
N LEU A 207 21.53 6.87 15.52
CA LEU A 207 22.72 7.57 15.07
C LEU A 207 22.63 9.06 15.42
N GLN A 208 21.51 9.73 15.11
CA GLN A 208 21.31 11.13 15.43
C GLN A 208 21.43 11.41 16.93
N LEU A 209 20.79 10.61 17.78
CA LEU A 209 20.96 10.76 19.23
C LEU A 209 22.43 10.59 19.65
N SER A 210 23.13 9.61 19.06
CA SER A 210 24.54 9.38 19.41
C SER A 210 25.45 10.56 19.00
N GLU A 211 25.12 11.24 17.91
CA GLU A 211 25.82 12.45 17.45
C GLU A 211 25.52 13.64 18.37
N ASP A 212 24.25 13.83 18.76
CA ASP A 212 23.83 14.89 19.68
C ASP A 212 24.50 14.72 21.06
N LEU A 213 24.51 13.49 21.60
CA LEU A 213 25.17 13.18 22.88
C LEU A 213 26.69 13.41 22.82
N ARG A 214 27.33 13.09 21.69
CA ARG A 214 28.77 13.35 21.50
C ARG A 214 29.04 14.85 21.47
N TRP A 215 28.20 15.63 20.78
CA TRP A 215 28.31 17.08 20.73
C TRP A 215 28.17 17.70 22.11
N GLU A 216 27.21 17.26 22.92
CA GLU A 216 27.04 17.70 24.30
C GLU A 216 28.26 17.37 25.17
N GLN A 217 28.87 16.20 25.01
CA GLN A 217 30.07 15.82 25.77
C GLN A 217 31.29 16.66 25.39
N GLN A 218 31.42 17.02 24.12
CA GLN A 218 32.55 17.80 23.60
C GLN A 218 32.41 19.30 23.90
N ASN A 219 31.19 19.82 23.93
CA ASN A 219 30.89 21.22 24.21
C ASN A 219 30.40 21.48 25.64
N ARG A 220 30.52 20.51 26.56
CA ARG A 220 30.40 20.81 27.99
C ARG A 220 31.57 21.71 28.37
N PRO A 221 31.34 23.00 28.67
CA PRO A 221 32.40 23.81 29.24
C PRO A 221 32.86 23.12 30.52
N HIS A 222 34.16 23.07 30.74
CA HIS A 222 34.75 22.70 32.03
C HIS A 222 34.29 23.71 33.09
N LEU A 223 33.06 23.54 33.57
CA LEU A 223 32.59 24.17 34.79
C LEU A 223 33.26 23.42 35.94
N PHE A 224 34.40 23.97 36.35
CA PHE A 224 35.07 23.83 37.63
C PHE A 224 34.87 22.50 38.36
N ARG A 225 35.88 21.63 38.32
CA ARG A 225 36.70 21.35 39.51
C ARG A 225 38.02 20.68 39.15
#